data_AF-A0A9Q8PHC6-F1
#
_entry.id   AF-A0A9Q8PHC6-F1
#
_cell.length_a   1.000
_cell.length_b   1.000
_cell.length_c   1.000
_cell.angle_alpha   90.00
_cell.angle_beta   90.00
_cell.angle_gamma   90.00
#
_symmetry.space_group_name_H-M   'P 1'
#
loop_
_entity.id
_entity.type
_entity.pdbx_description
1 polymer ?
#
loop_
_entity_poly.entity_id
_entity_poly.type
_entity_poly.pdbx_seq_one_letter_code
_entity_poly.pdbx_strand_id
1 'polypeptide(L)'
;MPGFPKLSLVEGAFEELGLELAAYLDTAKGESSNLVAEITPLLADPEKSDRPKETDRDAVLKKLVGACSILNGAPERELQAAYNLLIHLVSQAEDPDMYIARICQYLKSPITSSPHNGAGIALGILSTLYNTVEPDDSTRFNVLLAIVEVIKGTGNFETFEPQLKNVDSWIQEWELEAKEARSLYLSISDAAAAAKEPEQSYFYLLKALKTTQNEASSPEARDLSIRALKLALQNDKHFDFQDLTALDSIQSLRKSDQVWSELLEIFSAQNYDDFADFKEANNDFLSTKDLDEDVLDKKMRQLTLASLAAQASSTRTLPYGRIAKELNIPTEDVEMWVIDSIRSGLVEGKLSQAKQEFLVHRSTYRVFTDNQWREVASRLETWRSSLTNVLAVIRAQKEEFVREKEAELTGSGVQNGQGYRPDRRQRNAPERQQQQSIEVE
;
A
#
# COMPACT_ATOMS: atom_id res chain seq x y z
N MET A 1 2.39 6.55 -17.90
CA MET A 1 3.18 7.77 -18.12
C MET A 1 2.46 8.63 -19.16
N PRO A 2 2.17 9.92 -18.92
CA PRO A 2 2.08 10.85 -20.04
C PRO A 2 3.44 10.81 -20.74
N GLY A 3 3.46 10.48 -22.03
CA GLY A 3 4.68 10.25 -22.79
C GLY A 3 5.55 11.51 -22.82
N PHE A 4 6.63 11.51 -22.03
CA PHE A 4 7.75 12.39 -22.29
C PHE A 4 8.43 11.93 -23.59
N PRO A 5 8.87 12.87 -24.43
CA PRO A 5 9.23 12.59 -25.81
C PRO A 5 10.37 11.57 -25.89
N LYS A 6 10.26 10.63 -26.83
CA LYS A 6 11.40 9.85 -27.33
C LYS A 6 12.53 10.83 -27.63
N LEU A 7 13.72 10.55 -27.08
CA LEU A 7 14.99 11.27 -27.26
C LEU A 7 14.89 12.44 -28.25
N SER A 8 14.75 13.66 -27.74
CA SER A 8 14.79 14.87 -28.56
C SER A 8 16.21 15.05 -29.11
N LEU A 9 16.39 14.63 -30.37
CA LEU A 9 17.50 14.94 -31.29
C LEU A 9 18.92 14.81 -30.71
N VAL A 10 19.47 13.59 -30.77
CA VAL A 10 20.91 13.41 -30.96
C VAL A 10 21.10 13.06 -32.44
N GLU A 11 21.43 14.04 -33.26
CA GLU A 11 21.72 13.86 -34.70
C GLU A 11 23.24 13.79 -34.89
N GLY A 12 23.74 12.67 -35.41
CA GLY A 12 25.17 12.47 -35.68
C GLY A 12 25.48 11.00 -36.01
N ALA A 13 26.57 10.75 -36.73
CA ALA A 13 27.04 9.39 -36.96
C ALA A 13 27.57 8.77 -35.65
N PHE A 14 27.41 7.45 -35.49
CA PHE A 14 27.89 6.72 -34.30
C PHE A 14 29.37 7.00 -34.00
N GLU A 15 30.18 7.15 -35.05
CA GLU A 15 31.62 7.41 -34.98
C GLU A 15 31.94 8.81 -34.44
N GLU A 16 31.17 9.83 -34.86
CA GLU A 16 31.32 11.20 -34.41
C GLU A 16 30.88 11.35 -32.95
N LEU A 17 29.70 10.81 -32.62
CA LEU A 17 29.14 10.86 -31.27
C LEU A 17 29.98 10.07 -30.26
N GLY A 18 30.54 8.94 -30.69
CA GLY A 18 31.47 8.15 -29.86
C GLY A 18 32.77 8.88 -29.57
N LEU A 19 33.30 9.64 -30.54
CA LEU A 19 34.50 10.46 -30.37
C LEU A 19 34.24 11.70 -29.50
N GLU A 20 33.10 12.35 -29.66
CA GLU A 20 32.69 13.49 -28.82
C GLU A 20 32.56 13.07 -27.34
N LEU A 21 31.94 11.91 -27.07
CA LEU A 21 31.85 11.38 -25.72
C LEU A 21 33.21 10.98 -25.16
N ALA A 22 34.07 10.34 -25.96
CA ALA A 22 35.42 9.98 -25.55
C ALA A 22 36.27 11.22 -25.21
N ALA A 23 36.19 12.27 -26.03
CA ALA A 23 36.88 13.53 -25.79
C ALA A 23 36.39 14.21 -24.51
N TYR A 24 35.08 14.22 -24.29
CA TYR A 24 34.49 14.73 -23.05
C TYR A 24 34.98 13.95 -21.81
N LEU A 25 34.97 12.61 -21.87
CA LEU A 25 35.47 11.76 -20.79
C LEU A 25 36.97 11.96 -20.52
N ASP A 26 37.78 12.17 -21.57
CA ASP A 26 39.20 12.47 -21.44
C ASP A 26 39.44 13.85 -20.77
N THR A 27 38.64 14.86 -21.13
CA THR A 27 38.71 16.17 -20.46
C THR A 27 38.29 16.10 -18.99
N ALA A 28 37.35 15.22 -18.64
CA ALA A 28 36.85 15.07 -17.28
C ALA A 28 37.84 14.31 -16.35
N LYS A 29 38.71 13.43 -16.87
CA LYS A 29 39.67 12.63 -16.08
C LYS A 29 41.06 13.27 -15.94
N GLY A 30 41.39 14.26 -16.76
CA GLY A 30 42.72 14.88 -16.80
C GLY A 30 43.80 14.00 -17.46
N GLU A 31 45.09 14.31 -17.23
CA GLU A 31 46.30 13.72 -17.90
C GLU A 31 46.47 12.18 -17.81
N SER A 32 45.50 11.45 -17.28
CA SER A 32 45.55 10.00 -17.04
C SER A 32 44.66 9.14 -17.95
N SER A 33 43.95 9.73 -18.92
CA SER A 33 43.18 8.96 -19.91
C SER A 33 43.54 9.30 -21.35
N ASN A 34 43.62 8.23 -22.15
CA ASN A 34 43.86 8.24 -23.59
C ASN A 34 42.68 7.52 -24.29
N LEU A 35 41.44 7.77 -23.85
CA LEU A 35 40.26 7.05 -24.37
C LEU A 35 40.03 7.37 -25.85
N VAL A 36 40.25 8.62 -26.26
CA VAL A 36 40.20 9.02 -27.67
C VAL A 36 41.23 8.24 -28.49
N ALA A 37 42.47 8.12 -28.02
CA ALA A 37 43.51 7.37 -28.72
C ALA A 37 43.24 5.85 -28.76
N GLU A 38 42.51 5.33 -27.78
CA GLU A 38 42.12 3.92 -27.68
C GLU A 38 40.88 3.54 -28.49
N ILE A 39 39.99 4.50 -28.76
CA ILE A 39 38.74 4.33 -29.52
C ILE A 39 38.93 4.67 -31.00
N THR A 40 39.77 5.67 -31.32
CA THR A 40 40.09 6.08 -32.69
C THR A 40 40.49 4.93 -33.64
N PRO A 41 41.26 3.90 -33.24
CA PRO A 41 41.60 2.77 -34.13
C PRO A 41 40.47 1.74 -34.31
N LEU A 42 39.40 1.81 -33.51
CA LEU A 42 38.28 0.86 -33.53
C LEU A 42 37.08 1.36 -34.34
N LEU A 43 37.12 2.63 -34.76
CA LEU A 43 36.09 3.29 -35.58
C LEU A 43 36.43 3.16 -37.06
N ALA A 44 35.45 2.82 -37.90
CA ALA A 44 35.58 2.98 -39.32
C ALA A 44 35.64 4.48 -39.66
N ASP A 45 36.35 4.84 -40.72
CA ASP A 45 36.36 6.20 -41.26
C ASP A 45 36.61 6.05 -42.76
N PRO A 46 35.69 6.47 -43.62
CA PRO A 46 35.81 6.29 -45.06
C PRO A 46 37.01 7.05 -45.68
N GLU A 47 37.66 7.96 -44.95
CA GLU A 47 38.79 8.76 -45.46
C GLU A 47 40.20 8.24 -45.12
N LYS A 48 40.37 7.25 -44.23
CA LYS A 48 41.70 6.78 -43.78
C LYS A 48 41.91 5.27 -43.97
N SER A 49 42.92 4.92 -44.77
CA SER A 49 43.24 3.54 -45.19
C SER A 49 43.74 2.59 -44.10
N ASP A 50 44.09 3.10 -42.91
CA ASP A 50 44.59 2.31 -41.77
C ASP A 50 43.49 1.86 -40.78
N ARG A 51 42.21 2.12 -41.10
CA ARG A 51 41.08 1.81 -40.21
C ARG A 51 40.25 0.61 -40.70
N PRO A 52 39.60 -0.14 -39.79
CA PRO A 52 38.74 -1.25 -40.17
C PRO A 52 37.54 -0.78 -41.03
N LYS A 53 37.07 -1.64 -41.94
CA LYS A 53 35.94 -1.35 -42.85
C LYS A 53 34.58 -1.31 -42.14
N GLU A 54 34.53 -1.85 -40.93
CA GLU A 54 33.32 -1.97 -40.12
C GLU A 54 33.71 -1.62 -38.68
N THR A 55 32.92 -0.75 -38.07
CA THR A 55 33.16 -0.26 -36.72
C THR A 55 32.84 -1.37 -35.72
N ASP A 56 33.80 -1.75 -34.89
CA ASP A 56 33.57 -2.72 -33.81
C ASP A 56 32.84 -2.00 -32.66
N ARG A 57 31.53 -1.85 -32.83
CA ARG A 57 30.65 -1.07 -31.94
C ARG A 57 30.73 -1.56 -30.51
N ASP A 58 30.87 -2.86 -30.29
CA ASP A 58 30.97 -3.45 -28.96
C ASP A 58 32.29 -3.16 -28.26
N ALA A 59 33.42 -3.21 -28.97
CA ALA A 59 34.71 -2.87 -28.38
C ALA A 59 34.77 -1.39 -27.95
N VAL A 60 34.16 -0.50 -28.75
CA VAL A 60 34.05 0.93 -28.45
C VAL A 60 33.14 1.18 -27.25
N LEU A 61 31.95 0.56 -27.22
CA LEU A 61 30.99 0.71 -26.13
C LEU A 61 31.52 0.14 -24.81
N LYS A 62 32.24 -0.98 -24.81
CA LYS A 62 32.87 -1.54 -23.59
C LYS A 62 33.84 -0.55 -22.95
N LYS A 63 34.66 0.13 -23.76
CA LYS A 63 35.62 1.12 -23.27
C LYS A 63 34.93 2.40 -22.80
N LEU A 64 33.96 2.89 -23.56
CA LEU A 64 33.17 4.07 -23.19
C LEU A 64 32.39 3.84 -21.88
N VAL A 65 31.61 2.77 -21.79
CA VAL A 65 30.83 2.42 -20.59
C VAL A 65 31.77 2.13 -19.40
N GLY A 66 32.94 1.54 -19.62
CA GLY A 66 33.96 1.40 -18.57
C GLY A 66 34.43 2.74 -17.97
N ALA A 67 34.61 3.75 -18.83
CA ALA A 67 35.03 5.10 -18.44
C ALA A 67 33.89 5.97 -17.89
N CYS A 68 32.63 5.64 -18.17
CA CYS A 68 31.46 6.41 -17.74
C CYS A 68 31.26 6.47 -16.21
N SER A 69 32.01 5.69 -15.41
CA SER A 69 32.04 5.85 -13.95
C SER A 69 32.48 7.25 -13.50
N ILE A 70 33.26 7.94 -14.34
CA ILE A 70 33.79 9.29 -14.09
C ILE A 70 32.70 10.36 -14.23
N LEU A 71 31.63 10.08 -14.98
CA LEU A 71 30.52 11.02 -15.19
C LEU A 71 29.81 11.39 -13.88
N ASN A 72 29.88 10.55 -12.84
CA ASN A 72 29.31 10.85 -11.53
C ASN A 72 29.99 12.01 -10.81
N GLY A 73 31.20 12.43 -11.25
CA GLY A 73 31.89 13.63 -10.76
C GLY A 73 31.80 14.84 -11.70
N ALA A 74 31.11 14.71 -12.84
CA ALA A 74 30.98 15.75 -13.87
C ALA A 74 29.95 16.84 -13.47
N PRO A 75 30.03 18.05 -14.03
CA PRO A 75 29.12 19.15 -13.70
C PRO A 75 27.65 18.83 -14.04
N GLU A 76 26.73 19.29 -13.17
CA GLU A 76 25.28 19.03 -13.23
C GLU A 76 24.65 19.24 -14.60
N ARG A 77 25.04 20.33 -15.26
CA ARG A 77 24.40 20.81 -16.51
C ARG A 77 24.72 19.91 -17.70
N GLU A 78 25.81 19.15 -17.63
CA GLU A 78 26.32 18.33 -18.73
C GLU A 78 26.07 16.84 -18.49
N LEU A 79 25.81 16.43 -17.24
CA LEU A 79 25.61 15.04 -16.84
C LEU A 79 24.40 14.39 -17.54
N GLN A 80 23.25 15.07 -17.58
CA GLN A 80 22.07 14.54 -18.26
C GLN A 80 22.27 14.40 -19.77
N ALA A 81 22.96 15.37 -20.41
CA ALA A 81 23.26 15.32 -21.84
C ALA A 81 24.24 14.19 -22.17
N ALA A 82 25.31 14.04 -21.38
CA ALA A 82 26.31 12.98 -21.56
C ALA A 82 25.72 11.58 -21.41
N TYR A 83 24.87 11.36 -20.40
CA TYR A 83 24.17 10.08 -20.24
C TYR A 83 23.12 9.84 -21.33
N ASN A 84 22.40 10.86 -21.80
CA ASN A 84 21.46 10.70 -22.91
C ASN A 84 22.17 10.30 -24.22
N LEU A 85 23.34 10.89 -24.48
CA LEU A 85 24.17 10.51 -25.62
C LEU A 85 24.69 9.07 -25.47
N LEU A 86 25.12 8.69 -24.26
CA LEU A 86 25.51 7.31 -23.97
C LEU A 86 24.34 6.32 -24.20
N ILE A 87 23.13 6.65 -23.73
CA ILE A 87 21.93 5.84 -23.93
C ILE A 87 21.64 5.67 -25.43
N HIS A 88 21.76 6.75 -26.21
CA HIS A 88 21.60 6.68 -27.66
C HIS A 88 22.64 5.78 -28.32
N LEU A 89 23.92 5.88 -27.93
CA LEU A 89 24.98 5.00 -28.45
C LEU A 89 24.74 3.52 -28.09
N VAL A 90 24.30 3.25 -26.86
CA VAL A 90 23.99 1.88 -26.41
C VAL A 90 22.78 1.30 -27.14
N SER A 91 21.79 2.12 -27.52
CA SER A 91 20.63 1.67 -28.30
C SER A 91 20.97 1.20 -29.73
N GLN A 92 22.18 1.51 -30.22
CA GLN A 92 22.67 1.09 -31.55
C GLN A 92 23.58 -0.15 -31.51
N ALA A 93 23.77 -0.74 -30.33
CA ALA A 93 24.53 -1.97 -30.12
C ALA A 93 23.71 -3.21 -30.50
N GLU A 94 24.38 -4.31 -30.81
CA GLU A 94 23.73 -5.61 -31.04
C GLU A 94 23.23 -6.23 -29.72
N ASP A 95 24.00 -6.09 -28.63
CA ASP A 95 23.65 -6.56 -27.27
C ASP A 95 23.62 -5.40 -26.25
N PRO A 96 22.50 -4.66 -26.12
CA PRO A 96 22.41 -3.50 -25.22
C PRO A 96 22.42 -3.87 -23.71
N ASP A 97 21.99 -5.07 -23.35
CA ASP A 97 21.69 -5.50 -21.97
C ASP A 97 22.87 -5.36 -21.01
N MET A 98 24.07 -5.77 -21.45
CA MET A 98 25.28 -5.73 -20.63
C MET A 98 25.67 -4.28 -20.29
N TYR A 99 25.46 -3.36 -21.23
CA TYR A 99 25.78 -1.95 -21.06
C TYR A 99 24.74 -1.24 -20.19
N ILE A 100 23.45 -1.57 -20.36
CA ILE A 100 22.35 -1.06 -19.53
C ILE A 100 22.57 -1.43 -18.07
N ALA A 101 22.89 -2.70 -17.79
CA ALA A 101 23.17 -3.15 -16.42
C ALA A 101 24.33 -2.37 -15.79
N ARG A 102 25.37 -2.05 -16.57
CA ARG A 102 26.53 -1.30 -16.09
C ARG A 102 26.23 0.18 -15.87
N ILE A 103 25.40 0.80 -16.72
CA ILE A 103 24.90 2.17 -16.54
C ILE A 103 24.07 2.26 -15.26
N CYS A 104 23.16 1.30 -15.04
CA CYS A 104 22.37 1.20 -13.81
C CYS A 104 23.27 1.11 -12.56
N GLN A 105 24.37 0.34 -12.61
CA GLN A 105 25.34 0.27 -11.50
C GLN A 105 25.98 1.62 -11.18
N TYR A 106 26.31 2.43 -12.19
CA TYR A 106 26.90 3.75 -11.95
C TYR A 106 25.87 4.75 -11.42
N LEU A 107 24.64 4.73 -11.94
CA LEU A 107 23.58 5.64 -11.50
C LEU A 107 23.03 5.31 -10.10
N LYS A 108 23.22 4.07 -9.62
CA LYS A 108 22.98 3.69 -8.22
C LYS A 108 23.95 4.36 -7.24
N SER A 109 25.17 4.66 -7.67
CA SER A 109 26.15 5.34 -6.82
C SER A 109 25.87 6.84 -6.72
N PRO A 110 26.07 7.48 -5.56
CA PRO A 110 25.74 8.88 -5.38
C PRO A 110 26.59 9.76 -6.31
N ILE A 111 25.92 10.63 -7.06
CA ILE A 111 26.57 11.64 -7.90
C ILE A 111 27.28 12.64 -6.98
N THR A 112 28.61 12.61 -6.97
CA THR A 112 29.45 13.37 -6.04
C THR A 112 29.49 14.86 -6.35
N SER A 113 29.18 15.24 -7.59
CA SER A 113 29.12 16.65 -8.01
C SER A 113 27.94 17.41 -7.40
N SER A 114 26.89 16.72 -6.91
CA SER A 114 25.58 17.34 -6.65
C SER A 114 24.79 16.70 -5.51
N PRO A 115 25.11 17.05 -4.25
CA PRO A 115 24.47 16.44 -3.09
C PRO A 115 22.95 16.65 -3.01
N HIS A 116 22.44 17.75 -3.56
CA HIS A 116 21.01 18.10 -3.48
C HIS A 116 20.19 17.74 -4.72
N ASN A 117 20.76 17.88 -5.92
CA ASN A 117 20.02 17.71 -7.19
C ASN A 117 20.43 16.46 -7.98
N GLY A 118 21.54 15.81 -7.60
CA GLY A 118 22.05 14.62 -8.31
C GLY A 118 21.04 13.47 -8.34
N ALA A 119 20.30 13.28 -7.25
CA ALA A 119 19.20 12.32 -7.15
C ALA A 119 18.14 12.50 -8.26
N GLY A 120 17.67 13.74 -8.47
CA GLY A 120 16.67 14.05 -9.49
C GLY A 120 17.21 13.83 -10.90
N ILE A 121 18.48 14.18 -11.13
CA ILE A 121 19.15 13.96 -12.42
C ILE A 121 19.30 12.46 -12.71
N ALA A 122 19.73 11.67 -11.73
CA ALA A 122 19.84 10.21 -11.87
C ALA A 122 18.48 9.56 -12.19
N LEU A 123 17.41 9.97 -11.50
CA LEU A 123 16.05 9.49 -11.79
C LEU A 123 15.55 9.92 -13.17
N GLY A 124 15.86 11.14 -13.61
CA GLY A 124 15.53 11.60 -14.96
C GLY A 124 16.23 10.80 -16.06
N ILE A 125 17.51 10.48 -15.85
CA ILE A 125 18.30 9.64 -16.78
C ILE A 125 17.77 8.20 -16.79
N LEU A 126 17.53 7.60 -15.61
CA LEU A 126 16.98 6.26 -15.51
C LEU A 126 15.56 6.17 -16.11
N SER A 127 14.75 7.21 -15.97
CA SER A 127 13.44 7.27 -16.61
C SER A 127 13.55 7.36 -18.14
N THR A 128 14.54 8.10 -18.65
CA THR A 128 14.83 8.15 -20.09
C THR A 128 15.26 6.79 -20.60
N LEU A 129 16.12 6.09 -19.85
CA LEU A 129 16.55 4.73 -20.14
C LEU A 129 15.36 3.76 -20.15
N TYR A 130 14.51 3.80 -19.12
CA TYR A 130 13.30 2.96 -19.02
C TYR A 130 12.35 3.14 -20.21
N ASN A 131 12.21 4.38 -20.70
CA ASN A 131 11.34 4.69 -21.84
C ASN A 131 11.96 4.31 -23.20
N THR A 132 13.28 4.15 -23.27
CA THR A 132 14.02 3.82 -24.51
C THR A 132 14.02 2.32 -24.79
N VAL A 133 14.09 1.51 -23.74
CA VAL A 133 14.00 0.04 -23.80
C VAL A 133 12.58 -0.37 -24.22
N GLU A 134 12.40 -1.46 -24.96
CA GLU A 134 11.07 -1.96 -25.37
C GLU A 134 10.26 -2.57 -24.20
N PRO A 135 8.91 -2.54 -24.25
CA PRO A 135 8.05 -3.03 -23.16
C PRO A 135 8.23 -4.46 -22.73
N ASP A 136 8.55 -5.34 -23.67
CA ASP A 136 8.59 -6.77 -23.46
C ASP A 136 9.97 -7.27 -22.99
N ASP A 137 10.96 -6.37 -22.90
CA ASP A 137 12.32 -6.72 -22.55
C ASP A 137 12.52 -6.82 -21.02
N SER A 138 13.08 -7.94 -20.58
CA SER A 138 13.46 -8.22 -19.19
C SER A 138 14.47 -7.19 -18.65
N THR A 139 15.24 -6.50 -19.50
CA THR A 139 16.14 -5.44 -19.01
C THR A 139 15.42 -4.27 -18.36
N ARG A 140 14.12 -4.02 -18.67
CA ARG A 140 13.31 -3.01 -17.97
C ARG A 140 13.16 -3.29 -16.49
N PHE A 141 13.12 -4.56 -16.09
CA PHE A 141 13.11 -4.95 -14.68
C PHE A 141 14.39 -4.47 -13.97
N ASN A 142 15.56 -4.66 -14.58
CA ASN A 142 16.84 -4.22 -14.01
C ASN A 142 16.93 -2.70 -13.88
N VAL A 143 16.39 -1.96 -14.86
CA VAL A 143 16.29 -0.49 -14.80
C VAL A 143 15.33 -0.05 -13.70
N LEU A 144 14.16 -0.68 -13.56
CA LEU A 144 13.19 -0.38 -12.51
C LEU A 144 13.79 -0.63 -11.11
N LEU A 145 14.51 -1.74 -10.93
CA LEU A 145 15.18 -2.05 -9.68
C LEU A 145 16.22 -0.96 -9.32
N ALA A 146 16.96 -0.47 -10.32
CA ALA A 146 17.88 0.66 -10.13
C ALA A 146 17.16 1.96 -9.74
N ILE A 147 16.01 2.25 -10.36
CA ILE A 147 15.17 3.41 -10.00
C ILE A 147 14.74 3.30 -8.53
N VAL A 148 14.24 2.15 -8.10
CA VAL A 148 13.76 1.93 -6.74
C VAL A 148 14.90 2.05 -5.71
N GLU A 149 16.09 1.55 -6.02
CA GLU A 149 17.26 1.72 -5.14
C GLU A 149 17.70 3.19 -5.00
N VAL A 150 17.68 3.97 -6.09
CA VAL A 150 17.96 5.42 -6.04
C VAL A 150 16.88 6.15 -5.23
N ILE A 151 15.61 5.77 -5.38
CA ILE A 151 14.52 6.32 -4.57
C ILE A 151 14.72 6.02 -3.08
N LYS A 152 15.11 4.78 -2.74
CA LYS A 152 15.42 4.38 -1.36
C LYS A 152 16.51 5.26 -0.74
N GLY A 153 17.56 5.60 -1.49
CA GLY A 153 18.64 6.46 -1.02
C GLY A 153 18.26 7.94 -0.86
N THR A 154 17.19 8.39 -1.53
CA THR A 154 16.85 9.81 -1.65
C THR A 154 15.58 10.20 -0.89
N GLY A 155 14.74 9.23 -0.54
CA GLY A 155 13.50 9.44 0.20
C GLY A 155 12.34 9.99 -0.65
N ASN A 156 12.50 10.13 -1.97
CA ASN A 156 11.51 10.71 -2.87
C ASN A 156 10.45 9.70 -3.35
N PHE A 157 9.85 8.94 -2.42
CA PHE A 157 8.89 7.88 -2.73
C PHE A 157 7.57 8.41 -3.32
N GLU A 158 7.18 9.64 -3.00
CA GLU A 158 5.96 10.30 -3.53
C GLU A 158 5.92 10.33 -5.06
N THR A 159 7.09 10.47 -5.71
CA THR A 159 7.19 10.49 -7.17
C THR A 159 6.87 9.14 -7.81
N PHE A 160 7.04 8.05 -7.05
CA PHE A 160 6.86 6.68 -7.49
C PHE A 160 5.48 6.13 -7.15
N GLU A 161 4.79 6.71 -6.17
CA GLU A 161 3.47 6.28 -5.70
C GLU A 161 2.42 6.11 -6.82
N PRO A 162 2.30 7.02 -7.83
CA PRO A 162 1.33 6.82 -8.91
C PRO A 162 1.66 5.60 -9.78
N GLN A 163 2.93 5.22 -9.86
CA GLN A 163 3.43 4.14 -10.73
C GLN A 163 3.26 2.76 -10.09
N LEU A 164 3.20 2.71 -8.75
CA LEU A 164 2.98 1.49 -7.96
C LEU A 164 1.74 0.67 -8.38
N LYS A 165 0.72 1.34 -8.93
CA LYS A 165 -0.50 0.70 -9.46
C LYS A 165 -0.24 -0.23 -10.65
N ASN A 166 0.84 0.01 -11.39
CA ASN A 166 1.18 -0.76 -12.59
C ASN A 166 2.16 -1.92 -12.28
N VAL A 167 2.62 -2.07 -11.04
CA VAL A 167 3.61 -3.10 -10.70
C VAL A 167 3.08 -4.50 -10.99
N ASP A 168 1.79 -4.75 -10.71
CA ASP A 168 1.17 -6.06 -10.98
C ASP A 168 1.05 -6.34 -12.48
N SER A 169 0.84 -5.30 -13.32
CA SER A 169 0.80 -5.47 -14.78
C SER A 169 2.20 -5.70 -15.35
N TRP A 170 3.22 -4.99 -14.86
CA TRP A 170 4.60 -5.18 -15.31
C TRP A 170 5.13 -6.58 -15.03
N ILE A 171 4.79 -7.15 -13.88
CA ILE A 171 5.20 -8.53 -13.54
C ILE A 171 4.58 -9.54 -14.51
N GLN A 172 3.34 -9.30 -14.97
CA GLN A 172 2.68 -10.15 -15.96
C GLN A 172 3.25 -9.95 -17.37
N GLU A 173 3.50 -8.70 -17.76
CA GLU A 173 4.08 -8.35 -19.07
C GLU A 173 5.49 -8.92 -19.26
N TRP A 174 6.31 -8.89 -18.21
CA TRP A 174 7.69 -9.38 -18.24
C TRP A 174 7.83 -10.87 -17.93
N GLU A 175 6.72 -11.57 -17.68
CA GLU A 175 6.68 -12.99 -17.30
C GLU A 175 7.71 -13.36 -16.21
N LEU A 176 7.89 -12.48 -15.22
CA LEU A 176 8.95 -12.63 -14.21
C LEU A 176 8.79 -13.90 -13.40
N GLU A 177 9.92 -14.54 -13.09
CA GLU A 177 9.94 -15.63 -12.14
C GLU A 177 9.56 -15.15 -10.73
N ALA A 178 9.02 -16.06 -9.90
CA ALA A 178 8.61 -15.75 -8.54
C ALA A 178 9.74 -15.13 -7.68
N LYS A 179 10.99 -15.50 -7.95
CA LYS A 179 12.17 -14.96 -7.25
C LYS A 179 12.47 -13.51 -7.63
N GLU A 180 12.32 -13.16 -8.90
CA GLU A 180 12.56 -11.81 -9.42
C GLU A 180 11.44 -10.85 -9.00
N ALA A 181 10.19 -11.30 -9.11
CA ALA A 181 9.03 -10.57 -8.61
C ALA A 181 9.16 -10.28 -7.10
N ARG A 182 9.64 -11.26 -6.32
CA ARG A 182 9.94 -11.07 -4.89
C ARG A 182 11.01 -10.01 -4.66
N SER A 183 12.11 -10.03 -5.41
CA SER A 183 13.17 -9.02 -5.30
C SER A 183 12.65 -7.60 -5.53
N LEU A 184 11.78 -7.42 -6.53
CA LEU A 184 11.12 -6.15 -6.81
C LEU A 184 10.18 -5.72 -5.67
N TYR A 185 9.32 -6.61 -5.17
CA TYR A 185 8.45 -6.25 -4.05
C TYR A 185 9.23 -5.89 -2.78
N LEU A 186 10.35 -6.57 -2.52
CA LEU A 186 11.21 -6.25 -1.38
C LEU A 186 11.92 -4.91 -1.54
N SER A 187 12.42 -4.58 -2.74
CA SER A 187 13.06 -3.29 -2.99
C SER A 187 12.04 -2.14 -2.85
N ILE A 188 10.80 -2.33 -3.33
CA ILE A 188 9.72 -1.35 -3.14
C ILE A 188 9.36 -1.20 -1.66
N SER A 189 9.20 -2.32 -0.94
CA SER A 189 8.92 -2.32 0.50
C SER A 189 10.01 -1.59 1.29
N ASP A 190 11.28 -1.80 0.94
CA ASP A 190 12.43 -1.14 1.54
C ASP A 190 12.45 0.37 1.26
N ALA A 191 12.13 0.77 0.02
CA ALA A 191 12.04 2.17 -0.36
C ALA A 191 10.91 2.88 0.39
N ALA A 192 9.74 2.23 0.53
CA ALA A 192 8.63 2.75 1.32
C ALA A 192 8.98 2.86 2.82
N ALA A 193 9.69 1.88 3.37
CA ALA A 193 10.17 1.94 4.76
C ALA A 193 11.14 3.11 4.98
N ALA A 194 12.05 3.35 4.03
CA ALA A 194 12.98 4.48 4.07
C ALA A 194 12.25 5.83 4.01
N ALA A 195 11.16 5.91 3.24
CA ALA A 195 10.31 7.08 3.13
C ALA A 195 9.33 7.28 4.31
N LYS A 196 9.36 6.39 5.32
CA LYS A 196 8.45 6.41 6.48
C LYS A 196 6.97 6.21 6.12
N GLU A 197 6.70 5.44 5.07
CA GLU A 197 5.36 5.02 4.65
C GLU A 197 5.10 3.55 5.04
N PRO A 198 4.74 3.25 6.30
CA PRO A 198 4.65 1.88 6.81
C PRO A 198 3.51 1.07 6.17
N GLU A 199 2.42 1.71 5.76
CA GLU A 199 1.27 1.05 5.13
C GLU A 199 1.66 0.46 3.76
N GLN A 200 2.34 1.26 2.94
CA GLN A 200 2.82 0.82 1.62
C GLN A 200 3.93 -0.23 1.76
N SER A 201 4.86 -0.03 2.70
CA SER A 201 5.91 -1.01 2.98
C SER A 201 5.32 -2.38 3.34
N TYR A 202 4.34 -2.39 4.25
CA TYR A 202 3.66 -3.61 4.66
C TYR A 202 2.88 -4.27 3.52
N PHE A 203 2.15 -3.49 2.71
CA PHE A 203 1.39 -4.01 1.57
C PHE A 203 2.28 -4.75 0.55
N TYR A 204 3.43 -4.17 0.18
CA TYR A 204 4.36 -4.80 -0.74
C TYR A 204 5.11 -5.98 -0.12
N LEU A 205 5.40 -5.93 1.18
CA LEU A 205 5.98 -7.06 1.88
C LEU A 205 5.02 -8.26 1.94
N LEU A 206 3.72 -8.04 2.12
CA LEU A 206 2.70 -9.09 2.02
C LEU A 206 2.66 -9.70 0.61
N LYS A 207 2.76 -8.88 -0.44
CA LYS A 207 2.85 -9.38 -1.82
C LYS A 207 4.10 -10.24 -2.03
N ALA A 208 5.25 -9.82 -1.51
CA ALA A 208 6.47 -10.63 -1.53
C ALA A 208 6.26 -11.97 -0.83
N LEU A 209 5.64 -11.99 0.36
CA LEU A 209 5.35 -13.23 1.09
C LEU A 209 4.39 -14.16 0.35
N LYS A 210 3.38 -13.63 -0.34
CA LYS A 210 2.47 -14.44 -1.17
C LYS A 210 3.21 -15.19 -2.29
N THR A 211 4.27 -14.62 -2.86
CA THR A 211 5.08 -15.32 -3.86
C THR A 211 5.89 -16.50 -3.28
N THR A 212 6.18 -16.47 -1.97
CA THR A 212 6.97 -17.49 -1.27
C THR A 212 6.15 -18.66 -0.72
N GLN A 213 4.83 -18.72 -0.96
CA GLN A 213 3.96 -19.79 -0.45
C GLN A 213 4.38 -21.19 -0.92
N ASN A 214 4.95 -21.31 -2.12
CA ASN A 214 5.46 -22.59 -2.63
C ASN A 214 6.67 -23.12 -1.85
N GLU A 215 7.40 -22.26 -1.14
CA GLU A 215 8.60 -22.60 -0.34
C GLU A 215 8.45 -22.10 1.12
N ALA A 216 7.29 -22.35 1.72
CA ALA A 216 6.87 -21.82 3.02
C ALA A 216 7.78 -22.17 4.23
N SER A 217 8.71 -23.13 4.09
CA SER A 217 9.66 -23.51 5.16
C SER A 217 11.11 -23.06 4.88
N SER A 218 11.34 -22.29 3.82
CA SER A 218 12.67 -21.74 3.53
C SER A 218 13.11 -20.73 4.61
N PRO A 219 14.42 -20.64 4.92
CA PRO A 219 14.92 -19.66 5.88
C PRO A 219 14.60 -18.22 5.43
N GLU A 220 14.61 -17.96 4.13
CA GLU A 220 14.22 -16.67 3.56
C GLU A 220 12.74 -16.34 3.83
N ALA A 221 11.82 -17.29 3.66
CA ALA A 221 10.41 -17.07 3.97
C ALA A 221 10.17 -16.83 5.46
N ARG A 222 10.96 -17.48 6.34
CA ARG A 222 10.94 -17.25 7.79
C ARG A 222 11.37 -15.82 8.13
N ASP A 223 12.50 -15.36 7.64
CA ASP A 223 13.01 -14.01 7.92
C ASP A 223 12.06 -12.93 7.39
N LEU A 224 11.50 -13.14 6.19
CA LEU A 224 10.48 -12.23 5.64
C LEU A 224 9.20 -12.23 6.47
N SER A 225 8.78 -13.38 6.99
CA SER A 225 7.58 -13.49 7.83
C SER A 225 7.77 -12.78 9.17
N ILE A 226 8.94 -12.93 9.80
CA ILE A 226 9.29 -12.19 11.03
C ILE A 226 9.33 -10.68 10.76
N ARG A 227 9.91 -10.26 9.62
CA ARG A 227 9.94 -8.86 9.22
C ARG A 227 8.53 -8.29 9.05
N ALA A 228 7.63 -9.04 8.41
CA ALA A 228 6.24 -8.62 8.21
C ALA A 228 5.47 -8.54 9.53
N LEU A 229 5.67 -9.50 10.43
CA LEU A 229 5.11 -9.48 11.78
C LEU A 229 5.58 -8.25 12.56
N LYS A 230 6.88 -7.96 12.56
CA LYS A 230 7.43 -6.78 13.24
C LYS A 230 6.82 -5.49 12.71
N LEU A 231 6.72 -5.34 11.38
CA LEU A 231 6.09 -4.16 10.76
C LEU A 231 4.60 -4.03 11.09
N ALA A 232 3.84 -5.13 11.04
CA ALA A 232 2.42 -5.15 11.39
C ALA A 232 2.17 -4.80 12.86
N LEU A 233 3.02 -5.30 13.74
CA LEU A 233 2.94 -5.07 15.18
C LEU A 233 3.32 -3.62 15.54
N GLN A 234 4.34 -3.04 14.90
CA GLN A 234 4.77 -1.67 15.16
C GLN A 234 3.88 -0.60 14.50
N ASN A 235 3.14 -0.92 13.44
CA ASN A 235 2.31 0.07 12.76
C ASN A 235 1.02 0.37 13.55
N ASP A 236 0.90 1.55 14.19
CA ASP A 236 -0.25 1.96 15.02
C ASP A 236 -1.60 1.87 14.30
N LYS A 237 -1.63 1.94 12.97
CA LYS A 237 -2.88 1.89 12.18
C LYS A 237 -3.30 0.49 11.73
N HIS A 238 -2.42 -0.50 11.87
CA HIS A 238 -2.67 -1.85 11.40
C HIS A 238 -3.18 -2.74 12.54
N PHE A 239 -4.45 -3.14 12.44
CA PHE A 239 -5.16 -3.92 13.47
C PHE A 239 -5.68 -5.27 12.97
N ASP A 240 -5.66 -5.53 11.66
CA ASP A 240 -6.15 -6.77 11.07
C ASP A 240 -4.98 -7.72 10.78
N PHE A 241 -4.92 -8.84 11.51
CA PHE A 241 -3.87 -9.84 11.35
C PHE A 241 -4.32 -11.05 10.52
N GLN A 242 -5.55 -11.04 10.00
CA GLN A 242 -6.09 -12.17 9.23
C GLN A 242 -5.25 -12.44 7.98
N ASP A 243 -4.81 -11.38 7.30
CA ASP A 243 -3.94 -11.44 6.12
C ASP A 243 -2.63 -12.20 6.37
N LEU A 244 -2.09 -12.10 7.59
CA LEU A 244 -0.86 -12.80 7.99
C LEU A 244 -1.17 -14.25 8.40
N THR A 245 -2.20 -14.47 9.21
CA THR A 245 -2.57 -15.82 9.68
C THR A 245 -2.96 -16.77 8.53
N ALA A 246 -3.45 -16.21 7.41
CA ALA A 246 -3.81 -16.97 6.22
C ALA A 246 -2.59 -17.49 5.42
N LEU A 247 -1.37 -16.98 5.68
CA LEU A 247 -0.17 -17.37 4.92
C LEU A 247 0.47 -18.64 5.48
N ASP A 248 0.77 -19.61 4.60
CA ASP A 248 1.42 -20.87 4.96
C ASP A 248 2.82 -20.67 5.58
N SER A 249 3.55 -19.63 5.15
CA SER A 249 4.87 -19.27 5.70
C SER A 249 4.78 -18.83 7.16
N ILE A 250 3.65 -18.27 7.57
CA ILE A 250 3.42 -17.82 8.95
C ILE A 250 2.91 -18.98 9.80
N GLN A 251 2.14 -19.90 9.22
CA GLN A 251 1.78 -21.14 9.88
C GLN A 251 3.00 -22.04 10.13
N SER A 252 4.00 -22.02 9.24
CA SER A 252 5.26 -22.74 9.45
C SER A 252 6.09 -22.17 10.59
N LEU A 253 5.93 -20.89 10.95
CA LEU A 253 6.56 -20.28 12.12
C LEU A 253 6.18 -20.98 13.42
N ARG A 254 4.99 -21.58 13.54
CA ARG A 254 4.60 -22.37 14.73
C ARG A 254 5.60 -23.48 15.06
N LYS A 255 6.28 -24.05 14.05
CA LYS A 255 7.26 -25.12 14.24
C LYS A 255 8.68 -24.60 14.46
N SER A 256 8.98 -23.40 13.97
CA SER A 256 10.35 -22.90 13.91
C SER A 256 10.62 -21.80 14.93
N ASP A 257 9.63 -20.95 15.22
CA ASP A 257 9.66 -19.84 16.19
C ASP A 257 8.32 -19.74 16.94
N GLN A 258 8.18 -20.57 17.97
CA GLN A 258 6.96 -20.66 18.76
C GLN A 258 6.54 -19.31 19.40
N VAL A 259 7.50 -18.52 19.85
CA VAL A 259 7.25 -17.23 20.53
C VAL A 259 6.58 -16.21 19.59
N TRP A 260 7.00 -16.15 18.32
CA TRP A 260 6.37 -15.26 17.33
C TRP A 260 4.95 -15.69 16.98
N SER A 261 4.71 -17.00 16.88
CA SER A 261 3.36 -17.50 16.62
C SER A 261 2.42 -17.30 17.80
N GLU A 262 2.91 -17.45 19.03
CA GLU A 262 2.12 -17.18 20.24
C GLU A 262 1.73 -15.71 20.32
N LEU A 263 2.68 -14.80 20.03
CA LEU A 263 2.38 -13.36 19.95
C LEU A 263 1.32 -13.04 18.90
N LEU A 264 1.37 -13.65 17.72
CA LEU A 264 0.35 -13.45 16.68
C LEU A 264 -1.03 -14.00 17.11
N GLU A 265 -1.05 -15.13 17.80
CA GLU A 265 -2.28 -15.72 18.36
C GLU A 265 -2.90 -14.83 19.44
N ILE A 266 -2.06 -14.22 20.30
CA ILE A 266 -2.49 -13.25 21.30
C ILE A 266 -3.18 -12.06 20.63
N PHE A 267 -2.53 -11.44 19.64
CA PHE A 267 -3.07 -10.27 18.95
C PHE A 267 -4.34 -10.55 18.15
N SER A 268 -4.43 -11.74 17.54
CA SER A 268 -5.58 -12.11 16.72
C SER A 268 -6.82 -12.47 17.55
N ALA A 269 -6.68 -13.26 18.62
CA ALA A 269 -7.83 -13.87 19.29
C ALA A 269 -7.95 -13.58 20.80
N GLN A 270 -6.88 -13.17 21.47
CA GLN A 270 -6.83 -13.08 22.94
C GLN A 270 -6.95 -11.64 23.47
N ASN A 271 -6.90 -11.51 24.79
CA ASN A 271 -7.14 -10.27 25.52
C ASN A 271 -5.84 -9.66 26.07
N TYR A 272 -5.98 -8.51 26.73
CA TYR A 272 -4.87 -7.80 27.35
C TYR A 272 -4.21 -8.60 28.48
N ASP A 273 -4.98 -9.32 29.30
CA ASP A 273 -4.45 -10.14 30.39
C ASP A 273 -3.51 -11.23 29.86
N ASP A 274 -3.88 -11.90 28.77
CA ASP A 274 -3.03 -12.92 28.14
C ASP A 274 -1.71 -12.32 27.59
N PHE A 275 -1.76 -11.07 27.10
CA PHE A 275 -0.56 -10.34 26.69
C PHE A 275 0.33 -9.96 27.88
N ALA A 276 -0.26 -9.58 29.01
CA ALA A 276 0.48 -9.31 30.24
C ALA A 276 1.21 -10.57 30.76
N ASP A 277 0.52 -11.72 30.76
CA ASP A 277 1.11 -13.01 31.12
C ASP A 277 2.27 -13.38 30.16
N PHE A 278 2.10 -13.12 28.87
CA PHE A 278 3.16 -13.33 27.87
C PHE A 278 4.37 -12.43 28.10
N LYS A 279 4.17 -11.16 28.47
CA LYS A 279 5.25 -10.24 28.83
C LYS A 279 6.04 -10.77 30.03
N GLU A 280 5.35 -11.19 31.08
CA GLU A 280 6.00 -11.75 32.29
C GLU A 280 6.83 -12.99 31.96
N ALA A 281 6.33 -13.86 31.07
CA ALA A 281 7.05 -15.06 30.64
C ALA A 281 8.25 -14.75 29.72
N ASN A 282 8.21 -13.68 28.92
CA ASN A 282 9.17 -13.39 27.85
C ASN A 282 9.76 -11.96 27.91
N ASN A 283 10.12 -11.47 29.09
CA ASN A 283 10.64 -10.10 29.30
C ASN A 283 11.83 -9.72 28.39
N ASP A 284 12.71 -10.67 28.07
CA ASP A 284 13.90 -10.40 27.23
C ASP A 284 13.59 -10.39 25.72
N PHE A 285 12.42 -10.90 25.30
CA PHE A 285 12.10 -11.06 23.88
C PHE A 285 11.80 -9.72 23.20
N LEU A 286 11.07 -8.83 23.89
CA LEU A 286 10.66 -7.54 23.34
C LEU A 286 11.87 -6.61 23.12
N SER A 287 12.76 -6.55 24.12
CA SER A 287 14.00 -5.78 24.07
C SER A 287 14.99 -6.33 23.03
N THR A 288 15.13 -7.66 22.93
CA THR A 288 16.04 -8.30 21.96
C THR A 288 15.60 -8.10 20.50
N LYS A 289 14.30 -7.83 20.26
CA LYS A 289 13.74 -7.72 18.90
C LYS A 289 13.41 -6.29 18.48
N ASP A 290 13.83 -5.29 19.26
CA ASP A 290 13.49 -3.86 19.10
C ASP A 290 11.99 -3.64 18.84
N LEU A 291 11.14 -4.26 19.66
CA LEU A 291 9.70 -4.01 19.66
C LEU A 291 9.39 -2.92 20.69
N ASP A 292 8.57 -1.95 20.30
CA ASP A 292 8.16 -0.87 21.19
C ASP A 292 6.99 -1.34 22.07
N GLU A 293 7.26 -1.53 23.36
CA GLU A 293 6.28 -2.06 24.31
C GLU A 293 5.06 -1.17 24.43
N ASP A 294 5.24 0.15 24.44
CA ASP A 294 4.14 1.10 24.64
C ASP A 294 3.15 1.05 23.47
N VAL A 295 3.67 0.89 22.25
CA VAL A 295 2.84 0.75 21.04
C VAL A 295 2.06 -0.57 21.08
N LEU A 296 2.69 -1.66 21.51
CA LEU A 296 2.04 -2.97 21.63
C LEU A 296 0.97 -2.98 22.72
N ASP A 297 1.27 -2.42 23.89
CA ASP A 297 0.34 -2.29 25.01
C ASP A 297 -0.89 -1.48 24.61
N LYS A 298 -0.67 -0.32 23.96
CA LYS A 298 -1.76 0.53 23.44
C LYS A 298 -2.62 -0.23 22.42
N LYS A 299 -1.98 -0.90 21.47
CA LYS A 299 -2.68 -1.66 20.44
C LYS A 299 -3.51 -2.79 21.03
N MET A 300 -2.95 -3.57 21.96
CA MET A 300 -3.67 -4.67 22.60
C MET A 300 -4.87 -4.19 23.43
N ARG A 301 -4.77 -3.06 24.12
CA ARG A 301 -5.92 -2.46 24.83
C ARG A 301 -7.04 -2.05 23.87
N GLN A 302 -6.70 -1.39 22.76
CA GLN A 302 -7.68 -0.99 21.75
C GLN A 302 -8.36 -2.19 21.08
N LEU A 303 -7.56 -3.20 20.75
CA LEU A 303 -8.04 -4.47 20.22
C LEU A 303 -8.98 -5.15 21.25
N THR A 304 -8.62 -5.18 22.54
CA THR A 304 -9.43 -5.79 23.63
C THR A 304 -10.77 -5.08 23.77
N LEU A 305 -10.78 -3.75 23.68
CA LEU A 305 -12.02 -2.97 23.64
C LEU A 305 -12.89 -3.33 22.42
N ALA A 306 -12.29 -3.51 21.24
CA ALA A 306 -13.03 -3.91 20.04
C ALA A 306 -13.69 -5.29 20.19
N SER A 307 -12.97 -6.26 20.75
CA SER A 307 -13.52 -7.60 21.06
C SER A 307 -14.65 -7.53 22.08
N LEU A 308 -14.49 -6.72 23.14
CA LEU A 308 -15.52 -6.51 24.16
C LEU A 308 -16.78 -5.87 23.56
N ALA A 309 -16.61 -4.89 22.67
CA ALA A 309 -17.70 -4.24 21.94
C ALA A 309 -18.43 -5.22 21.01
N ALA A 310 -17.70 -6.11 20.34
CA ALA A 310 -18.27 -7.14 19.48
C ALA A 310 -19.10 -8.18 20.27
N GLN A 311 -18.62 -8.58 21.45
CA GLN A 311 -19.37 -9.46 22.36
C GLN A 311 -20.63 -8.79 22.90
N ALA A 312 -20.60 -7.48 23.13
CA ALA A 312 -21.73 -6.69 23.59
C ALA A 312 -22.70 -6.28 22.46
N SER A 313 -22.61 -6.89 21.27
CA SER A 313 -23.48 -6.59 20.12
C SER A 313 -24.98 -6.82 20.40
N SER A 314 -25.33 -7.67 21.36
CA SER A 314 -26.71 -7.94 21.78
C SER A 314 -27.28 -6.87 22.71
N THR A 315 -26.50 -6.40 23.68
CA THR A 315 -26.92 -5.38 24.67
C THR A 315 -26.70 -3.96 24.15
N ARG A 316 -25.74 -3.78 23.22
CA ARG A 316 -25.27 -2.49 22.67
C ARG A 316 -24.81 -1.48 23.73
N THR A 317 -24.64 -1.92 24.97
CA THR A 317 -24.17 -1.09 26.09
C THR A 317 -23.04 -1.79 26.82
N LEU A 318 -22.02 -1.00 27.15
CA LEU A 318 -20.83 -1.42 27.88
C LEU A 318 -20.58 -0.49 29.09
N PRO A 319 -20.72 -0.99 30.32
CA PRO A 319 -20.40 -0.21 31.52
C PRO A 319 -18.90 0.10 31.62
N TYR A 320 -18.54 1.29 32.09
CA TYR A 320 -17.13 1.71 32.24
C TYR A 320 -16.35 0.81 33.19
N GLY A 321 -16.98 0.29 34.26
CA GLY A 321 -16.33 -0.65 35.18
C GLY A 321 -15.89 -1.96 34.52
N ARG A 322 -16.63 -2.44 33.50
CA ARG A 322 -16.23 -3.63 32.73
C ARG A 322 -15.06 -3.30 31.81
N ILE A 323 -15.09 -2.15 31.16
CA ILE A 323 -14.01 -1.68 30.28
C ILE A 323 -12.72 -1.49 31.09
N ALA A 324 -12.79 -0.78 32.23
CA ALA A 324 -11.64 -0.53 33.11
C ALA A 324 -10.97 -1.82 33.58
N LYS A 325 -11.77 -2.83 33.94
CA LYS A 325 -11.28 -4.13 34.38
C LYS A 325 -10.56 -4.89 33.26
N GLU A 326 -11.17 -5.00 32.08
CA GLU A 326 -10.63 -5.79 30.96
C GLU A 326 -9.43 -5.12 30.28
N LEU A 327 -9.32 -3.79 30.34
CA LEU A 327 -8.16 -3.05 29.83
C LEU A 327 -7.07 -2.82 30.89
N ASN A 328 -7.34 -3.20 32.15
CA ASN A 328 -6.49 -2.92 33.32
C ASN A 328 -6.06 -1.44 33.41
N ILE A 329 -7.05 -0.54 33.34
CA ILE A 329 -6.84 0.92 33.40
C ILE A 329 -7.70 1.56 34.50
N PRO A 330 -7.31 2.74 35.01
CA PRO A 330 -8.18 3.54 35.87
C PRO A 330 -9.50 3.87 35.18
N THR A 331 -10.58 3.95 35.96
CA THR A 331 -11.92 4.30 35.42
C THR A 331 -11.96 5.69 34.80
N GLU A 332 -11.08 6.59 35.22
CA GLU A 332 -10.97 7.96 34.70
C GLU A 332 -10.45 8.00 33.26
N ASP A 333 -9.58 7.06 32.89
CA ASP A 333 -8.95 7.02 31.56
C ASP A 333 -9.82 6.32 30.51
N VAL A 334 -10.89 5.63 30.92
CA VAL A 334 -11.76 4.85 30.03
C VAL A 334 -12.28 5.71 28.87
N GLU A 335 -12.65 6.96 29.13
CA GLU A 335 -13.14 7.88 28.10
C GLU A 335 -12.09 8.14 27.01
N MET A 336 -10.83 8.37 27.40
CA MET A 336 -9.72 8.60 26.48
C MET A 336 -9.49 7.38 25.57
N TRP A 337 -9.47 6.19 26.16
CA TRP A 337 -9.29 4.94 25.41
C TRP A 337 -10.42 4.65 24.43
N VAL A 338 -11.67 4.90 24.85
CA VAL A 338 -12.83 4.75 23.96
C VAL A 338 -12.76 5.76 22.80
N ILE A 339 -12.36 7.01 23.07
CA ILE A 339 -12.18 8.03 22.01
C ILE A 339 -11.09 7.62 21.02
N ASP A 340 -9.96 7.12 21.51
CA ASP A 340 -8.86 6.67 20.64
C ASP A 340 -9.25 5.45 19.81
N SER A 341 -10.02 4.50 20.36
CA SER A 341 -10.58 3.37 19.59
C SER A 341 -11.64 3.79 18.57
N ILE A 342 -12.37 4.88 18.81
CA ILE A 342 -13.26 5.48 17.82
C ILE A 342 -12.44 6.17 16.72
N ARG A 343 -11.37 6.89 17.09
CA ARG A 343 -10.47 7.55 16.13
C ARG A 343 -9.77 6.54 15.21
N SER A 344 -9.40 5.37 15.73
CA SER A 344 -8.82 4.28 14.92
C SER A 344 -9.86 3.50 14.10
N GLY A 345 -11.15 3.79 14.25
CA GLY A 345 -12.22 3.15 13.48
C GLY A 345 -12.53 1.71 13.91
N LEU A 346 -12.01 1.26 15.05
CA LEU A 346 -12.27 -0.08 15.58
C LEU A 346 -13.68 -0.21 16.15
N VAL A 347 -14.21 0.88 16.70
CA VAL A 347 -15.55 0.92 17.31
C VAL A 347 -16.23 2.23 16.97
N GLU A 348 -17.53 2.21 16.74
CA GLU A 348 -18.37 3.40 16.59
C GLU A 348 -19.43 3.38 17.70
N GLY A 349 -19.63 4.50 18.38
CA GLY A 349 -20.55 4.55 19.51
C GLY A 349 -20.71 5.94 20.10
N LYS A 350 -21.52 6.02 21.16
CA LYS A 350 -21.74 7.24 21.95
C LYS A 350 -21.40 6.98 23.41
N LEU A 351 -20.68 7.91 24.02
CA LEU A 351 -20.38 7.85 25.44
C LEU A 351 -21.51 8.53 26.23
N SER A 352 -21.95 7.90 27.31
CA SER A 352 -22.88 8.47 28.28
C SER A 352 -22.17 8.61 29.62
N GLN A 353 -21.58 9.79 29.85
CA GLN A 353 -20.83 10.07 31.08
C GLN A 353 -21.72 10.00 32.33
N ALA A 354 -22.96 10.50 32.26
CA ALA A 354 -23.90 10.46 33.38
C ALA A 354 -24.28 9.03 33.80
N LYS A 355 -24.33 8.10 32.84
CA LYS A 355 -24.64 6.68 33.09
C LYS A 355 -23.40 5.81 33.28
N GLN A 356 -22.20 6.35 33.04
CA GLN A 356 -20.94 5.61 33.02
C GLN A 356 -21.02 4.39 32.06
N GLU A 357 -21.60 4.61 30.88
CA GLU A 357 -21.84 3.58 29.88
C GLU A 357 -21.41 4.05 28.49
N PHE A 358 -20.87 3.12 27.71
CA PHE A 358 -20.56 3.28 26.31
C PHE A 358 -21.60 2.54 25.46
N LEU A 359 -22.31 3.28 24.62
CA LEU A 359 -23.32 2.74 23.71
C LEU A 359 -22.67 2.42 22.36
N VAL A 360 -22.57 1.13 22.05
CA VAL A 360 -21.92 0.61 20.84
C VAL A 360 -22.92 0.63 19.68
N HIS A 361 -22.57 1.31 18.59
CA HIS A 361 -23.31 1.28 17.33
C HIS A 361 -22.76 0.22 16.38
N ARG A 362 -21.43 0.15 16.27
CA ARG A 362 -20.70 -0.79 15.42
C ARG A 362 -19.38 -1.14 16.08
N SER A 363 -18.92 -2.36 15.86
CA SER A 363 -17.59 -2.84 16.27
C SER A 363 -16.97 -3.66 15.16
N THR A 364 -15.66 -3.53 15.00
CA THR A 364 -14.89 -4.38 14.08
C THR A 364 -14.59 -5.72 14.75
N TYR A 365 -14.85 -6.82 14.05
CA TYR A 365 -14.50 -8.16 14.51
C TYR A 365 -13.06 -8.46 14.10
N ARG A 366 -12.21 -8.86 15.06
CA ARG A 366 -10.81 -9.21 14.77
C ARG A 366 -10.66 -10.51 13.97
N VAL A 367 -11.52 -11.48 14.25
CA VAL A 367 -11.56 -12.76 13.54
C VAL A 367 -12.99 -12.99 13.09
N PHE A 368 -13.17 -13.20 11.78
CA PHE A 368 -14.45 -13.48 11.19
C PHE A 368 -14.56 -14.97 10.84
N THR A 369 -15.24 -15.73 11.70
CA THR A 369 -15.43 -17.18 11.57
C THR A 369 -16.82 -17.53 11.03
N ASP A 370 -17.08 -18.82 10.79
CA ASP A 370 -18.38 -19.34 10.33
C ASP A 370 -19.55 -18.93 11.24
N ASN A 371 -19.32 -18.78 12.54
CA ASN A 371 -20.35 -18.34 13.48
C ASN A 371 -20.87 -16.94 13.16
N GLN A 372 -19.97 -16.01 12.80
CA GLN A 372 -20.35 -14.66 12.41
C GLN A 372 -21.04 -14.67 11.03
N TRP A 373 -20.61 -15.51 10.09
CA TRP A 373 -21.30 -15.69 8.81
C TRP A 373 -22.73 -16.18 8.97
N ARG A 374 -22.97 -17.14 9.88
CA ARG A 374 -24.31 -17.63 10.21
C ARG A 374 -25.19 -16.55 10.80
N GLU A 375 -24.64 -15.72 11.68
CA GLU A 375 -25.37 -14.59 12.26
C GLU A 375 -25.76 -13.57 11.19
N VAL A 376 -24.84 -13.23 10.28
CA VAL A 376 -25.13 -12.33 9.14
C VAL A 376 -26.21 -12.93 8.24
N ALA A 377 -26.12 -14.23 7.91
CA ALA A 377 -27.13 -14.91 7.10
C ALA A 377 -28.52 -14.87 7.75
N SER A 378 -28.60 -15.11 9.06
CA SER A 378 -29.85 -15.04 9.82
C SER A 378 -30.45 -13.63 9.85
N ARG A 379 -29.62 -12.60 10.07
CA ARG A 379 -30.05 -11.20 10.03
C ARG A 379 -30.52 -10.79 8.63
N LEU A 380 -29.84 -11.24 7.57
CA LEU A 380 -30.20 -10.95 6.19
C LEU A 380 -31.51 -11.62 5.81
N GLU A 381 -31.76 -12.84 6.25
CA GLU A 381 -33.06 -13.51 6.04
C GLU A 381 -34.20 -12.82 6.79
N THR A 382 -33.94 -12.35 8.02
CA THR A 382 -34.90 -11.52 8.77
C THR A 382 -35.19 -10.20 8.04
N TRP A 383 -34.17 -9.58 7.45
CA TRP A 383 -34.33 -8.35 6.69
C TRP A 383 -35.11 -8.60 5.38
N ARG A 384 -34.80 -9.70 4.67
CA ARG A 384 -35.50 -10.13 3.46
C ARG A 384 -36.98 -10.37 3.71
N SER A 385 -37.32 -11.11 4.78
CA SER A 385 -38.71 -11.36 5.16
C SER A 385 -39.43 -10.06 5.55
N SER A 386 -38.77 -9.17 6.29
CA SER A 386 -39.31 -7.84 6.63
C SER A 386 -39.60 -6.98 5.39
N LEU A 387 -38.68 -6.93 4.42
CA LEU A 387 -38.88 -6.20 3.16
C LEU A 387 -40.01 -6.81 2.32
N THR A 388 -40.13 -8.14 2.32
CA THR A 388 -41.21 -8.84 1.62
C THR A 388 -42.56 -8.49 2.24
N ASN A 389 -42.64 -8.43 3.58
CA ASN A 389 -43.84 -8.01 4.29
C ASN A 389 -44.22 -6.56 4.00
N VAL A 390 -43.25 -5.62 4.03
CA VAL A 390 -43.49 -4.21 3.69
C VAL A 390 -43.99 -4.07 2.25
N LEU A 391 -43.40 -4.82 1.32
CA LEU A 391 -43.82 -4.82 -0.09
C LEU A 391 -45.25 -5.36 -0.25
N ALA A 392 -45.62 -6.40 0.50
CA ALA A 392 -46.98 -6.92 0.53
C ALA A 392 -47.98 -5.88 1.07
N VAL A 393 -47.64 -5.17 2.16
CA VAL A 393 -48.47 -4.09 2.72
C VAL A 393 -48.64 -2.95 1.72
N ILE A 394 -47.56 -2.52 1.05
CA ILE A 394 -47.62 -1.46 0.03
C ILE A 394 -48.50 -1.88 -1.16
N ARG A 395 -48.41 -3.13 -1.60
CA ARG A 395 -49.29 -3.65 -2.67
C ARG A 395 -50.75 -3.65 -2.25
N ALA A 396 -51.06 -4.14 -1.05
CA ALA A 396 -52.41 -4.13 -0.51
C ALA A 396 -52.98 -2.71 -0.39
N GLN A 397 -52.20 -1.77 0.15
CA GLN A 397 -52.59 -0.36 0.25
C GLN A 397 -52.81 0.29 -1.12
N LYS A 398 -51.99 -0.05 -2.11
CA LYS A 398 -52.19 0.41 -3.49
C LYS A 398 -53.47 -0.14 -4.10
N GLU A 399 -53.78 -1.41 -3.88
CA GLU A 399 -55.03 -2.04 -4.36
C GLU A 399 -56.27 -1.47 -3.66
N GLU A 400 -56.20 -1.23 -2.35
CA GLU A 400 -57.26 -0.54 -1.59
C GLU A 400 -57.47 0.88 -2.10
N PHE A 401 -56.40 1.65 -2.31
CA PHE A 401 -56.49 3.01 -2.86
C PHE A 401 -57.09 3.03 -4.27
N VAL A 402 -56.74 2.07 -5.13
CA VAL A 402 -57.34 1.92 -6.47
C VAL A 402 -58.82 1.59 -6.35
N ARG A 403 -59.20 0.66 -5.47
CA ARG A 403 -60.61 0.32 -5.22
C ARG A 403 -61.42 1.50 -4.69
N GLU A 404 -60.86 2.27 -3.76
CA GLU A 404 -61.51 3.46 -3.20
C GLU A 404 -61.70 4.52 -4.28
N LYS A 405 -60.67 4.77 -5.10
CA LYS A 405 -60.75 5.63 -6.29
C LYS A 405 -61.80 5.16 -7.32
N GLU A 406 -61.87 3.87 -7.59
CA GLU A 406 -62.86 3.27 -8.50
C GLU A 406 -64.27 3.37 -7.91
N ALA A 407 -64.44 3.19 -6.60
CA ALA A 407 -65.71 3.38 -5.90
C ALA A 407 -66.15 4.86 -5.89
N GLU A 408 -65.23 5.81 -5.72
CA GLU A 408 -65.51 7.25 -5.87
C GLU A 408 -65.94 7.60 -7.30
N LEU A 409 -65.27 7.05 -8.31
CA LEU A 409 -65.59 7.29 -9.73
C LEU A 409 -66.91 6.65 -10.17
N THR A 410 -67.24 5.47 -9.64
CA THR A 410 -68.50 4.76 -9.93
C THR A 410 -69.67 5.26 -9.06
N GLY A 411 -69.40 5.92 -7.93
CA GLY A 411 -70.38 6.48 -7.00
C GLY A 411 -70.92 7.87 -7.36
N SER A 412 -70.36 8.56 -8.36
CA SER A 412 -70.89 9.86 -8.82
C SER A 412 -71.96 9.71 -9.90
N GLY A 413 -73.11 9.18 -9.49
CA GLY A 413 -74.34 9.13 -10.27
C GLY A 413 -75.53 8.87 -9.37
N VAL A 414 -76.19 9.94 -8.91
CA VAL A 414 -77.45 10.01 -8.12
C VAL A 414 -77.28 10.22 -6.61
N GLN A 415 -77.15 11.49 -6.20
CA GLN A 415 -78.17 12.17 -5.38
C GLN A 415 -77.81 13.65 -5.18
N ASN A 416 -78.42 14.52 -5.99
CA ASN A 416 -78.54 15.94 -5.66
C ASN A 416 -80.03 16.18 -5.38
N GLY A 417 -80.40 16.18 -4.10
CA GLY A 417 -81.78 16.23 -3.65
C GLY A 417 -81.88 16.56 -2.16
N GLN A 418 -81.43 17.77 -1.82
CA GLN A 418 -81.81 18.57 -0.64
C GLN A 418 -81.86 17.89 0.74
N GLY A 419 -80.93 18.31 1.60
CA GLY A 419 -81.25 18.51 3.00
C GLY A 419 -80.08 18.31 3.96
N TYR A 420 -79.74 19.37 4.68
CA TYR A 420 -79.12 19.38 6.01
C TYR A 420 -77.59 19.58 6.08
N ARG A 421 -77.20 20.82 6.43
CA ARG A 421 -76.02 21.12 7.26
C ARG A 421 -76.40 20.94 8.73
N PRO A 422 -75.47 20.52 9.60
CA PRO A 422 -74.86 21.54 10.45
C PRO A 422 -73.35 21.37 10.66
N ASP A 423 -72.74 22.50 10.99
CA ASP A 423 -71.38 22.71 11.49
C ASP A 423 -70.80 21.58 12.36
N ARG A 424 -69.54 21.21 12.08
CA ARG A 424 -68.67 20.56 13.07
C ARG A 424 -67.24 21.09 12.95
N ARG A 425 -67.07 22.35 13.37
CA ARG A 425 -65.83 22.76 14.04
C ARG A 425 -65.71 21.99 15.36
N GLN A 426 -64.49 21.52 15.64
CA GLN A 426 -63.92 21.00 16.89
C GLN A 426 -63.98 19.49 17.22
N ARG A 427 -62.81 19.03 17.73
CA ARG A 427 -62.35 17.70 18.21
C ARG A 427 -61.91 16.73 17.11
N ASN A 428 -60.66 16.26 17.02
CA ASN A 428 -59.54 16.15 17.95
C ASN A 428 -58.20 16.20 17.18
N ALA A 429 -57.21 16.89 17.74
CA ALA A 429 -55.80 16.72 17.39
C ALA A 429 -55.26 15.45 18.09
N PRO A 430 -54.40 14.63 17.45
CA PRO A 430 -53.72 13.56 18.14
C PRO A 430 -52.49 14.12 18.90
N GLU A 431 -52.43 13.77 20.18
CA GLU A 431 -51.35 14.05 21.12
C GLU A 431 -49.99 13.58 20.59
N ARG A 432 -49.02 14.49 20.49
CA ARG A 432 -47.61 14.14 20.53
C ARG A 432 -47.26 13.84 21.99
N GLN A 433 -47.08 12.56 22.33
CA GLN A 433 -46.36 12.18 23.54
C GLN A 433 -44.87 12.55 23.35
N GLN A 434 -44.50 13.75 23.82
CA GLN A 434 -43.14 14.05 24.23
C GLN A 434 -42.95 13.48 25.65
N GLN A 435 -42.11 12.47 25.78
CA GLN A 435 -41.64 12.02 27.09
C GLN A 435 -40.78 13.10 27.72
N GLN A 436 -41.05 13.33 29.00
CA GLN A 436 -40.59 14.40 29.86
C GLN A 436 -39.06 14.45 30.02
N SER A 437 -38.52 15.65 29.84
CA SER A 437 -37.36 16.15 30.58
C SER A 437 -37.78 16.39 32.03
N ILE A 438 -37.15 15.67 32.95
CA ILE A 438 -37.17 15.98 34.38
C ILE A 438 -35.99 16.91 34.62
N GLU A 439 -36.27 18.19 34.85
CA GLU A 439 -35.36 19.09 35.58
C GLU A 439 -35.51 18.76 37.08
N VAL A 440 -34.40 18.48 37.75
CA VAL A 440 -34.30 18.55 39.20
C VAL A 440 -33.21 19.57 39.50
N GLU A 441 -33.53 20.51 40.38
CA GLU A 441 -32.56 21.38 41.07
C GLU A 441 -31.43 20.61 41.74
#